data_AF-A0A7W0QXN1-F1
#
_entry.id   AF-A0A7W0QXN1-F1
#
_cell.length_a   1.000
_cell.length_b   1.000
_cell.length_c   1.000
_cell.angle_alpha   90.00
_cell.angle_beta   90.00
_cell.angle_gamma   90.00
#
_symmetry.space_group_name_H-M   'P 1'
#
loop_
_entity.id
_entity.type
_entity.pdbx_description
1 polymer ?
#
loop_
_entity_poly.entity_id
_entity_poly.type
_entity_poly.pdbx_seq_one_letter_code
_entity_poly.pdbx_strand_id
1 'polypeptide(L)'
;MARKHKKGDGPTPPPVGSGVDPDLALFASYVRDEEQREREEKKAAREARRQADTDRQLVAAKDTAAAEVKRLRGREGVSAEQRATADATYRDALAAVVAAETGSVPAWAPPAEPEDAGEAGEEPGPDSAPDDSDGADTEPPTG
;
A
#
# COMPACT_ATOMS: atom_id res chain seq x y z
N MET A 1 -7.15 46.29 -70.75
CA MET A 1 -8.45 46.37 -70.05
C MET A 1 -9.00 44.95 -70.00
N ALA A 2 -9.45 44.32 -68.92
CA ALA A 2 -9.61 44.64 -67.51
C ALA A 2 -9.57 43.29 -66.74
N ARG A 3 -8.94 43.27 -65.56
CA ARG A 3 -9.01 42.14 -64.62
C ARG A 3 -10.41 42.11 -64.00
N LYS A 4 -10.95 40.94 -63.68
CA LYS A 4 -11.85 40.72 -62.52
C LYS A 4 -12.08 39.24 -62.27
N HIS A 5 -11.26 38.68 -61.39
CA HIS A 5 -11.69 37.58 -60.52
C HIS A 5 -12.77 38.14 -59.59
N LYS A 6 -13.93 37.48 -59.52
CA LYS A 6 -14.90 37.69 -58.45
C LYS A 6 -15.03 36.37 -57.69
N LYS A 7 -14.26 36.28 -56.60
CA LYS A 7 -14.45 35.33 -55.50
C LYS A 7 -15.92 35.37 -55.08
N GLY A 8 -16.61 34.23 -55.22
CA GLY A 8 -17.82 33.96 -54.47
C GLY A 8 -17.38 33.52 -53.07
N ASP A 9 -17.36 34.45 -52.13
CA ASP A 9 -17.37 34.14 -50.70
C ASP A 9 -18.70 33.47 -50.39
N GLY A 10 -18.72 32.13 -50.42
CA GLY A 10 -19.70 31.37 -49.65
C GLY A 10 -19.45 31.61 -48.17
N PRO A 11 -20.49 31.60 -47.32
CA PRO A 11 -20.32 31.84 -45.89
C PRO A 11 -19.34 30.81 -45.33
N THR A 12 -18.17 31.29 -44.91
CA THR A 12 -17.22 30.49 -44.15
C THR A 12 -17.93 30.13 -42.84
N PRO A 13 -18.06 28.83 -42.48
CA PRO A 13 -18.56 28.49 -41.16
C PRO A 13 -17.64 29.14 -40.11
N PRO A 14 -18.19 29.64 -38.99
CA PRO A 14 -17.35 30.22 -37.94
C PRO A 14 -16.31 29.18 -37.50
N PRO A 15 -15.08 29.60 -37.14
CA PRO A 15 -14.11 28.68 -36.59
C PRO A 15 -14.72 28.07 -35.32
N VAL A 16 -15.03 26.77 -35.36
CA VAL A 16 -15.29 26.00 -34.15
C VAL A 16 -14.07 26.21 -33.27
N GLY A 17 -14.27 26.91 -32.15
CA GLY A 17 -13.20 27.28 -31.24
C GLY A 17 -12.39 26.04 -30.90
N SER A 18 -11.09 26.12 -31.15
CA SER A 18 -10.09 25.12 -30.76
C SER A 18 -9.87 25.17 -29.25
N GLY A 19 -10.93 24.96 -28.49
CA GLY A 19 -10.94 24.77 -27.05
C GLY A 19 -11.79 23.54 -26.78
N VAL A 20 -11.27 22.61 -25.99
CA VAL A 20 -12.03 21.45 -25.54
C VAL A 20 -13.39 21.93 -25.03
N ASP A 21 -14.47 21.29 -25.47
CA ASP A 21 -15.83 21.59 -25.04
C ASP A 21 -15.87 21.63 -23.49
N PRO A 22 -16.33 22.73 -22.86
CA PRO A 22 -16.35 22.85 -21.41
C PRO A 22 -17.09 21.70 -20.73
N ASP A 23 -18.13 21.15 -21.35
CA ASP A 23 -18.88 20.01 -20.80
C ASP A 23 -18.03 18.73 -20.85
N LEU A 24 -17.23 18.55 -21.89
CA LEU A 24 -16.27 17.44 -22.00
C LEU A 24 -15.14 17.57 -20.98
N ALA A 25 -14.68 18.80 -20.69
CA ALA A 25 -13.66 19.06 -19.67
C ALA A 25 -14.17 18.73 -18.25
N LEU A 26 -15.44 19.05 -17.95
CA LEU A 26 -16.09 18.71 -16.69
C LEU A 26 -16.29 17.20 -16.53
N PHE A 27 -16.70 16.51 -17.60
CA PHE A 27 -16.80 15.05 -17.59
C PHE A 27 -15.42 14.40 -17.38
N ALA A 28 -14.37 14.90 -18.04
CA ALA A 28 -13.02 14.39 -17.87
C ALA A 28 -12.42 14.66 -16.48
N SER A 29 -12.79 15.76 -15.80
CA SER A 29 -12.44 15.92 -14.38
C SER A 29 -13.21 14.96 -13.49
N TYR A 30 -14.52 14.82 -13.71
CA TYR A 30 -15.35 13.89 -12.93
C TYR A 30 -14.86 12.44 -13.01
N VAL A 31 -14.52 11.96 -14.21
CA VAL A 31 -13.98 10.60 -14.39
C VAL A 31 -12.64 10.44 -13.66
N ARG A 32 -11.75 11.44 -13.73
CA ARG A 32 -10.48 11.40 -13.00
C ARG A 32 -10.69 11.39 -11.49
N ASP A 33 -11.63 12.19 -10.99
CA ASP A 33 -11.94 12.24 -9.56
C ASP A 33 -12.53 10.91 -9.07
N GLU A 34 -13.43 10.29 -9.84
CA GLU A 34 -13.96 8.95 -9.52
C GLU A 34 -12.88 7.87 -9.57
N GLU A 35 -11.99 7.88 -10.57
CA GLU A 35 -10.86 6.94 -10.62
C GLU A 35 -9.90 7.11 -9.44
N GLN A 36 -9.64 8.36 -9.00
CA GLN A 36 -8.81 8.61 -7.82
C GLN A 36 -9.50 8.10 -6.57
N ARG A 37 -10.80 8.35 -6.43
CA ARG A 37 -11.59 7.87 -5.31
C ARG A 37 -11.60 6.34 -5.24
N GLU A 38 -11.81 5.63 -6.35
CA GLU A 38 -11.74 4.17 -6.39
C GLU A 38 -10.35 3.64 -5.99
N ARG A 39 -9.28 4.32 -6.42
CA ARG A 39 -7.90 3.97 -6.03
C ARG A 39 -7.66 4.18 -4.54
N GLU A 40 -8.12 5.29 -3.99
CA GLU A 40 -8.02 5.62 -2.57
C GLU A 40 -8.82 4.63 -1.72
N GLU A 41 -10.06 4.32 -2.10
CA GLU A 41 -10.89 3.33 -1.42
C GLU A 41 -10.25 1.93 -1.45
N LYS A 42 -9.68 1.53 -2.60
CA LYS A 42 -8.94 0.27 -2.72
C LYS A 42 -7.68 0.25 -1.87
N LYS A 43 -6.95 1.36 -1.79
CA LYS A 43 -5.75 1.49 -0.95
C LYS A 43 -6.13 1.42 0.53
N ALA A 44 -7.16 2.17 0.95
CA ALA A 44 -7.67 2.17 2.31
C ALA A 44 -8.17 0.78 2.73
N ALA A 45 -8.86 0.05 1.85
CA ALA A 45 -9.29 -1.33 2.12
C ALA A 45 -8.12 -2.30 2.30
N ARG A 46 -7.03 -2.13 1.54
CA ARG A 46 -5.80 -2.93 1.71
C ARG A 46 -5.10 -2.60 3.02
N GLU A 47 -4.99 -1.32 3.36
CA GLU A 47 -4.38 -0.85 4.60
C GLU A 47 -5.16 -1.31 5.82
N ALA A 48 -6.48 -1.23 5.80
CA ALA A 48 -7.35 -1.74 6.86
C ALA A 48 -7.17 -3.26 7.08
N ARG A 49 -6.99 -4.03 6.00
CA ARG A 49 -6.68 -5.48 6.12
C ARG A 49 -5.32 -5.71 6.75
N ARG A 50 -4.29 -4.98 6.31
CA ARG A 50 -2.94 -5.06 6.91
C ARG A 50 -2.98 -4.73 8.39
N GLN A 51 -3.66 -3.64 8.76
CA GLN A 51 -3.79 -3.25 10.16
C GLN A 51 -4.50 -4.34 10.98
N ALA A 52 -5.61 -4.88 10.48
CA ALA A 52 -6.32 -5.95 11.16
C ALA A 52 -5.47 -7.22 11.33
N ASP A 53 -4.62 -7.55 10.35
CA ASP A 53 -3.71 -8.69 10.46
C ASP A 53 -2.56 -8.41 11.45
N THR A 54 -2.01 -7.19 11.48
CA THR A 54 -1.05 -6.75 12.49
C THR A 54 -1.65 -6.85 13.89
N ASP A 55 -2.86 -6.35 14.11
CA ASP A 55 -3.52 -6.41 15.42
C ASP A 55 -3.74 -7.86 15.86
N ARG A 56 -4.16 -8.75 14.94
CA ARG A 56 -4.29 -10.19 15.21
C ARG A 56 -2.95 -10.83 15.58
N GLN A 57 -1.87 -10.48 14.89
CA GLN A 57 -0.55 -11.00 15.18
C GLN A 57 -0.06 -10.56 16.56
N LEU A 58 -0.25 -9.29 16.92
CA LEU A 58 0.13 -8.76 18.24
C LEU A 58 -0.63 -9.46 19.37
N VAL A 59 -1.95 -9.64 19.21
CA VAL A 59 -2.76 -10.37 20.21
C VAL A 59 -2.34 -11.83 20.30
N ALA A 60 -2.09 -12.51 19.18
CA ALA A 60 -1.62 -13.89 19.17
C ALA A 60 -0.24 -14.07 19.84
N ALA A 61 0.68 -13.13 19.62
CA ALA A 61 2.00 -13.12 20.24
C ALA A 61 1.89 -12.94 21.77
N LYS A 62 1.06 -11.98 22.22
CA LYS A 62 0.76 -11.76 23.63
C LYS A 62 0.16 -13.02 24.28
N ASP A 63 -0.82 -13.64 23.65
CA ASP A 63 -1.49 -14.84 24.19
C ASP A 63 -0.56 -16.05 24.23
N THR A 64 0.30 -16.21 23.22
CA THR A 64 1.35 -17.25 23.20
C THR A 64 2.35 -17.05 24.34
N ALA A 65 2.83 -15.82 24.54
CA ALA A 65 3.74 -15.50 25.65
C ALA A 65 3.08 -15.72 27.02
N ALA A 66 1.80 -15.35 27.16
CA ALA A 66 1.03 -15.59 28.37
C ALA A 66 0.87 -17.10 28.67
N ALA A 67 0.61 -17.91 27.63
CA ALA A 67 0.51 -19.36 27.76
C ALA A 67 1.85 -19.96 28.22
N GLU A 68 2.97 -19.48 27.71
CA GLU A 68 4.31 -19.93 28.10
C GLU A 68 4.62 -19.59 29.56
N VAL A 69 4.34 -18.36 30.00
CA VAL A 69 4.46 -17.98 31.43
C VAL A 69 3.62 -18.90 32.31
N LYS A 70 2.37 -19.17 31.92
CA LYS A 70 1.48 -20.08 32.67
C LYS A 70 2.04 -21.50 32.72
N ARG A 71 2.58 -22.01 31.61
CA ARG A 71 3.19 -23.34 31.51
C ARG A 71 4.41 -23.45 32.43
N LEU A 72 5.28 -22.45 32.44
CA LEU A 72 6.50 -22.43 33.25
C LEU A 72 6.21 -22.28 34.76
N ARG A 73 5.13 -21.60 35.13
CA ARG A 73 4.67 -21.52 36.53
C ARG A 73 4.18 -22.86 37.06
N GLY A 74 3.49 -23.64 36.23
CA GLY A 74 2.99 -24.97 36.60
C GLY A 74 4.03 -26.09 36.55
N ARG A 75 5.24 -25.82 36.04
CA ARG A 75 6.32 -26.80 35.89
C ARG A 75 7.35 -26.68 37.01
N GLU A 76 7.63 -27.79 37.67
CA GLU A 76 8.74 -27.91 38.62
C GLU A 76 10.09 -28.05 37.90
N GLY A 77 11.17 -27.58 38.54
CA GLY A 77 12.54 -27.66 38.00
C GLY A 77 12.88 -26.64 36.91
N VAL A 78 12.01 -25.67 36.61
CA VAL A 78 12.31 -24.54 35.72
C VAL A 78 13.21 -23.53 36.45
N SER A 79 14.25 -23.04 35.78
CA SER A 79 15.15 -22.05 36.39
C SER A 79 14.48 -20.69 36.56
N ALA A 80 14.99 -19.89 37.51
CA ALA A 80 14.50 -18.53 37.72
C ALA A 80 14.71 -17.65 36.48
N GLU A 81 15.82 -17.85 35.77
CA GLU A 81 16.15 -17.16 34.53
C GLU A 81 15.12 -17.45 33.43
N GLN A 82 14.76 -18.72 33.21
CA GLN A 82 13.74 -19.10 32.22
C GLN A 82 12.38 -18.45 32.50
N ARG A 83 11.99 -18.35 33.78
CA ARG A 83 10.75 -17.66 34.18
C ARG A 83 10.84 -16.16 33.91
N ALA A 84 11.97 -15.54 34.25
CA ALA A 84 12.21 -14.12 34.03
C ALA A 84 12.21 -13.75 32.55
N THR A 85 12.82 -14.57 31.68
CA THR A 85 12.79 -14.39 30.23
C THR A 85 11.36 -14.46 29.70
N ALA A 86 10.58 -15.47 30.10
CA ALA A 86 9.19 -15.59 29.64
C ALA A 86 8.31 -14.43 30.14
N ASP A 87 8.50 -13.98 31.38
CA ASP A 87 7.80 -12.81 31.93
C ASP A 87 8.25 -11.50 31.23
N ALA A 88 9.51 -11.40 30.76
CA ALA A 88 9.98 -10.29 29.94
C ALA A 88 9.32 -10.30 28.55
N THR A 89 9.35 -11.42 27.84
CA THR A 89 8.69 -11.58 26.53
C THR A 89 7.20 -11.28 26.60
N TYR A 90 6.51 -11.69 27.67
CA TYR A 90 5.10 -11.35 27.87
C TYR A 90 4.89 -9.84 28.06
N ARG A 91 5.76 -9.17 28.81
CA ARG A 91 5.70 -7.72 29.00
C ARG A 91 5.99 -6.96 27.72
N ASP A 92 6.94 -7.42 26.90
CA ASP A 92 7.25 -6.84 25.59
C ASP A 92 6.06 -6.96 24.64
N ALA A 93 5.46 -8.16 24.54
CA ALA A 93 4.28 -8.38 23.70
C ALA A 93 3.08 -7.54 24.17
N LEU A 94 2.91 -7.36 25.49
CA LEU A 94 1.88 -6.49 26.04
C LEU A 94 2.15 -5.01 25.71
N ALA A 95 3.40 -4.57 25.80
CA ALA A 95 3.79 -3.21 25.45
C ALA A 95 3.56 -2.93 23.96
N ALA A 96 3.83 -3.89 23.07
CA ALA A 96 3.57 -3.77 21.64
C ALA A 96 2.07 -3.63 21.32
N VAL A 97 1.20 -4.41 21.98
CA VAL A 97 -0.27 -4.24 21.85
C VAL A 97 -0.70 -2.85 22.31
N VAL A 98 -0.22 -2.40 23.47
CA VAL A 98 -0.58 -1.07 23.99
C VAL A 98 -0.05 0.05 23.08
N ALA A 99 1.15 -0.10 22.52
CA ALA A 99 1.71 0.85 21.58
C ALA A 99 0.91 0.93 20.27
N ALA A 100 0.43 -0.21 19.74
CA ALA A 100 -0.44 -0.23 18.58
C ALA A 100 -1.80 0.44 18.84
N GLU A 101 -2.39 0.24 20.03
CA GLU A 101 -3.68 0.84 20.41
C GLU A 101 -3.59 2.33 20.77
N THR A 102 -2.50 2.75 21.40
CA THR A 102 -2.37 4.10 21.99
C THR A 102 -1.41 5.01 21.21
N GLY A 103 -0.68 4.48 20.23
CA GLY A 103 0.36 5.18 19.49
C GLY A 103 1.61 5.53 20.32
N SER A 104 1.76 4.96 21.53
CA SER A 104 2.87 5.27 22.43
C SER A 104 3.29 4.07 23.28
N VAL A 105 4.60 3.89 23.46
CA VAL A 105 5.16 2.82 24.30
C VAL A 105 4.94 3.16 25.79
N PRO A 106 4.35 2.25 26.59
CA PRO A 106 4.13 2.51 28.01
C PRO A 106 5.42 2.72 28.82
N ALA A 107 5.39 3.59 29.83
CA ALA A 107 6.56 3.89 30.67
C ALA A 107 7.07 2.71 31.53
N TRP A 108 6.28 1.65 31.72
CA TRP A 108 6.68 0.42 32.42
C TRP A 108 7.26 -0.63 31.48
N ALA A 109 7.17 -0.43 30.15
CA ALA A 109 7.70 -1.35 29.18
C ALA A 109 9.23 -1.43 29.31
N PRO A 110 9.84 -2.59 29.04
CA PRO A 110 11.28 -2.67 28.91
C PRO A 110 11.76 -1.64 27.87
N PRO A 111 12.95 -1.05 28.05
CA PRO A 111 13.52 -0.21 27.00
C PRO A 111 13.57 -1.06 25.73
N ALA A 112 12.98 -0.55 24.64
CA ALA A 112 13.06 -1.22 23.37
C ALA A 112 14.54 -1.46 23.06
N GLU A 113 14.97 -2.72 23.03
CA GLU A 113 16.24 -3.01 22.40
C GLU A 113 16.11 -2.57 20.95
N PRO A 114 17.12 -1.89 20.38
CA PRO A 114 17.04 -1.48 18.99
C PRO A 114 16.87 -2.76 18.18
N GLU A 115 15.67 -2.97 17.65
CA GLU A 115 15.47 -3.98 16.64
C GLU A 115 16.45 -3.60 15.52
N ASP A 116 17.41 -4.48 15.27
CA ASP A 116 18.20 -4.48 14.06
C ASP A 116 17.21 -4.22 12.93
N ALA A 117 17.36 -3.06 12.29
CA ALA A 117 16.51 -2.62 11.22
C ALA A 117 16.74 -3.59 10.07
N GLY A 118 16.06 -4.73 10.10
CA GLY A 118 15.91 -5.65 9.00
C GLY A 118 15.15 -4.94 7.91
N GLU A 119 15.87 -4.11 7.15
CA GLU A 119 15.76 -3.90 5.71
C GLU A 119 14.32 -4.00 5.16
N ALA A 120 13.41 -3.21 5.73
CA ALA A 120 12.19 -2.80 5.07
C ALA A 120 12.54 -1.64 4.15
N GLY A 121 13.23 -1.93 3.03
CA GLY A 121 13.76 -0.87 2.18
C GLY A 121 14.50 -1.32 0.94
N GLU A 122 14.00 -2.29 0.19
CA GLU A 122 14.26 -2.30 -1.25
C GLU A 122 12.96 -1.93 -1.98
N GLU A 123 12.92 -0.67 -2.41
CA GLU A 123 11.85 -0.10 -3.22
C GLU A 123 11.62 -0.97 -4.47
N PRO A 124 10.38 -1.29 -4.85
CA PRO A 124 10.14 -1.66 -6.24
C PRO A 124 10.39 -0.40 -7.07
N GLY A 125 11.58 -0.32 -7.69
CA GLY A 125 11.93 0.72 -8.64
C GLY A 125 10.90 0.84 -9.76
N PRO A 126 10.74 2.03 -10.35
CA PRO A 126 9.70 2.29 -11.34
C PRO A 126 9.90 1.42 -12.58
N ASP A 127 8.84 0.70 -12.92
CA ASP A 127 8.57 0.07 -14.20
C ASP A 127 8.90 1.02 -15.36
N SER A 128 9.89 0.70 -16.20
CA SER A 128 9.98 1.12 -17.61
C SER A 128 11.23 0.58 -18.31
N ALA A 129 11.07 -0.53 -19.02
CA ALA A 129 11.62 -0.70 -20.37
C ALA A 129 10.78 -1.76 -21.10
N PRO A 130 10.05 -1.43 -22.17
CA PRO A 130 9.65 -2.44 -23.14
C PRO A 130 10.93 -2.85 -23.90
N ASP A 131 11.53 -3.97 -23.49
CA ASP A 131 12.58 -4.61 -24.29
C ASP A 131 11.89 -5.36 -25.44
N ASP A 132 11.62 -4.60 -26.49
CA ASP A 132 11.21 -5.06 -27.80
C ASP A 132 12.50 -5.52 -28.52
N SER A 133 12.97 -6.74 -28.26
CA SER A 133 13.84 -7.54 -29.15
C SER A 133 14.25 -8.88 -28.52
N ASP A 134 13.47 -9.93 -28.74
CA ASP A 134 14.08 -11.24 -29.03
C ASP A 134 13.35 -11.89 -30.20
N GLY A 135 14.08 -12.03 -31.30
CA GLY A 135 13.63 -12.68 -32.51
C GLY A 135 14.03 -14.15 -32.47
N ALA A 136 13.06 -15.02 -32.21
CA ALA A 136 12.94 -16.41 -32.64
C ALA A 136 11.58 -16.88 -32.10
N ASP A 137 10.64 -17.43 -32.84
CA ASP A 137 10.75 -18.47 -33.83
C ASP A 137 9.43 -18.45 -34.61
N THR A 138 9.50 -18.28 -35.92
CA THR A 138 8.37 -18.49 -36.82
C THR A 138 8.14 -19.99 -36.96
N GLU A 139 7.06 -20.54 -36.39
CA GLU A 139 6.25 -21.58 -37.06
C GLU A 139 4.78 -21.55 -36.54
N PRO A 140 3.78 -21.45 -37.44
CA PRO A 140 2.37 -21.52 -37.08
C PRO A 140 1.86 -22.99 -36.93
N PRO A 141 0.69 -23.20 -36.30
CA PRO A 141 0.16 -24.52 -36.01
C PRO A 141 -0.41 -25.20 -37.26
N THR A 142 -0.06 -26.47 -37.43
CA THR A 142 -0.79 -27.42 -38.30
C THR A 142 -0.71 -28.76 -37.58
N GLY A 143 -1.82 -29.38 -37.18
CA GLY A 143 -2.68 -30.14 -38.07
C GLY A 143 -2.45 -31.62 -37.79
#